data_AF-A0A932T270-F1
#
_entry.id   AF-A0A932T270-F1
#
_cell.length_a   1.000
_cell.length_b   1.000
_cell.length_c   1.000
_cell.angle_alpha   90.00
_cell.angle_beta   90.00
_cell.angle_gamma   90.00
#
_symmetry.space_group_name_H-M   'P 1'
#
loop_
_entity.id
_entity.type
_entity.pdbx_description
1 polymer ?
#
loop_
_entity_poly.entity_id
_entity_poly.type
_entity_poly.pdbx_seq_one_letter_code
_entity_poly.pdbx_strand_id
1 'polypeptide(L)'
;MRRLLVLFVICLVTCTGRAGADENWPNLHGPRNNSHSDSTGLPLTWSETENIVWKVAIHDAGWSSPVVWGDQIWVTTATNDGKQSFAVCVDRQSGKIVHDLKLFETAEPENTRQYNTFASPTPVIEAGRVYVTFGSYGTACLDTNSGKTIWARHDLPCKHWRGPACSPILYDNLLIVHFDDYDYQYVVALDKRTGKTVWKKDRDIDYGTDNGDLKKAYGTPLVIEANGRKQLISQASMATISYDPQTGEELWRFRFGGHSTAARPLFGHGLVFMLSGTDKKMYAVKPDGRGDVTATHVTWDFAKGMPRHPTPLLIGDLIYVVDDGGVMTCLEAMTGKVVYAERLGGGDYWSSPVYADGRIYCTNQQGKTTVVAPKRALRILATNELTGFFRASPAVTGRSLIQRSETHLYRIEQRK
;
A
#
# COMPACT_ATOMS: atom_id res chain seq x y z
N MET A 1 10.36 -23.96 73.70
CA MET A 1 9.83 -22.90 72.81
C MET A 1 10.91 -22.49 71.82
N ARG A 2 10.77 -22.82 70.54
CA ARG A 2 11.36 -22.11 69.38
C ARG A 2 10.87 -22.82 68.12
N ARG A 3 9.90 -22.21 67.43
CA ARG A 3 9.41 -22.65 66.12
C ARG A 3 10.31 -22.01 65.06
N LEU A 4 10.92 -22.82 64.21
CA LEU A 4 11.60 -22.36 62.99
C LEU A 4 10.54 -22.29 61.88
N LEU A 5 10.29 -21.09 61.35
CA LEU A 5 9.45 -20.88 60.17
C LEU A 5 10.38 -20.89 58.94
N VAL A 6 10.21 -21.88 58.06
CA VAL A 6 10.85 -21.92 56.75
C VAL A 6 9.91 -21.23 55.76
N LEU A 7 10.30 -20.05 55.26
CA LEU A 7 9.59 -19.37 54.18
C LEU A 7 10.05 -19.96 52.84
N PHE A 8 9.14 -20.64 52.15
CA PHE A 8 9.31 -21.06 50.75
C PHE A 8 8.98 -19.86 49.85
N VAL A 9 9.99 -19.25 49.24
CA VAL A 9 9.78 -18.20 48.22
C VAL A 9 9.51 -18.89 46.89
N ILE A 10 8.24 -18.94 46.49
CA ILE A 10 7.84 -19.37 45.15
C ILE A 10 8.14 -18.23 44.19
N CYS A 11 9.18 -18.38 43.38
CA CYS A 11 9.53 -17.46 42.31
C CYS A 11 8.55 -17.69 41.15
N LEU A 12 7.50 -16.85 41.06
CA LEU A 12 6.63 -16.81 39.88
C LEU A 12 7.44 -16.27 38.70
N VAL A 13 7.84 -17.17 37.80
CA VAL A 13 8.28 -16.79 36.45
C VAL A 13 7.05 -16.28 35.71
N THR A 14 6.88 -14.96 35.69
CA THR A 14 5.96 -14.31 34.76
C THR A 14 6.50 -14.54 33.35
N CYS A 15 5.88 -15.44 32.60
CA CYS A 15 5.98 -15.46 31.15
C CYS A 15 5.55 -14.08 30.63
N THR A 16 6.51 -13.19 30.39
CA THR A 16 6.29 -12.00 29.59
C THR A 16 5.74 -12.48 28.25
N GLY A 17 4.46 -12.20 28.01
CA GLY A 17 3.82 -12.49 26.73
C GLY A 17 4.73 -11.95 25.62
N ARG A 18 5.07 -12.81 24.66
CA ARG A 18 5.65 -12.37 23.40
C ARG A 18 4.79 -11.20 22.93
N ALA A 19 5.41 -10.04 22.73
CA ALA A 19 4.79 -8.96 21.98
C ALA A 19 4.19 -9.58 20.71
N GLY A 20 2.87 -9.55 20.60
CA GLY A 20 2.14 -10.23 19.54
C GLY A 20 2.65 -9.73 18.20
N ALA A 21 2.92 -10.66 17.28
CA ALA A 21 3.03 -10.33 15.86
C ALA A 21 1.89 -9.38 15.47
N ASP A 22 2.15 -8.42 14.59
CA ASP A 22 1.09 -7.54 14.07
C ASP A 22 -0.07 -8.43 13.55
N GLU A 23 -1.19 -8.41 14.28
CA GLU A 23 -2.38 -9.18 13.89
C GLU A 23 -3.10 -8.51 12.72
N ASN A 24 -2.95 -7.19 12.58
CA ASN A 24 -3.68 -6.37 11.63
C ASN A 24 -2.77 -5.83 10.52
N TRP A 25 -3.34 -5.72 9.32
CA TRP A 25 -2.74 -5.09 8.15
C TRP A 25 -3.76 -4.12 7.55
N PRO A 26 -3.96 -2.94 8.16
CA PRO A 26 -5.19 -2.17 7.97
C PRO A 26 -5.29 -1.43 6.63
N ASN A 27 -4.21 -1.27 5.89
CA ASN A 27 -4.19 -0.47 4.66
C ASN A 27 -3.12 -0.99 3.69
N LEU A 28 -3.08 -0.39 2.49
CA LEU A 28 -1.98 -0.58 1.56
C LEU A 28 -0.65 -0.18 2.25
N HIS A 29 0.26 -1.15 2.41
CA HIS A 29 1.54 -1.04 3.15
C HIS A 29 1.45 -1.17 4.68
N GLY A 30 0.34 -1.68 5.20
CA GLY A 30 0.26 -2.22 6.56
C GLY A 30 0.21 -1.17 7.68
N PRO A 31 0.36 -1.59 8.95
CA PRO A 31 0.04 -0.77 10.12
C PRO A 31 0.90 0.50 10.25
N ARG A 32 2.10 0.49 9.65
CA ARG A 32 3.07 1.59 9.66
C ARG A 32 3.12 2.35 8.34
N ASN A 33 2.28 1.99 7.37
CA ASN A 33 2.22 2.55 6.01
C ASN A 33 3.55 2.52 5.24
N ASN A 34 4.40 1.52 5.52
CA ASN A 34 5.75 1.40 4.98
C ASN A 34 6.13 -0.03 4.55
N SER A 35 5.15 -0.95 4.47
CA SER A 35 5.33 -2.36 4.12
C SER A 35 6.19 -3.15 5.12
N HIS A 36 6.27 -2.71 6.38
CA HIS A 36 6.95 -3.45 7.44
C HIS A 36 5.94 -4.18 8.35
N SER A 37 6.34 -5.36 8.84
CA SER A 37 5.64 -6.11 9.87
C SER A 37 6.61 -6.60 10.94
N ASP A 38 6.17 -6.60 12.19
CA ASP A 38 6.89 -7.26 13.30
C ASP A 38 6.55 -8.76 13.41
N SER A 39 5.74 -9.30 12.50
CA SER A 39 5.45 -10.74 12.41
C SER A 39 6.72 -11.59 12.33
N THR A 40 6.70 -12.71 13.06
CA THR A 40 7.81 -13.69 13.10
C THR A 40 7.30 -15.09 12.83
N GLY A 41 8.20 -16.00 12.43
CA GLY A 41 7.83 -17.37 12.09
C GLY A 41 7.02 -17.47 10.80
N LEU A 42 7.31 -16.57 9.85
CA LEU A 42 6.70 -16.56 8.53
C LEU A 42 7.31 -17.69 7.68
N PRO A 43 6.56 -18.27 6.73
CA PRO A 43 7.07 -19.31 5.84
C PRO A 43 8.26 -18.78 5.03
N LEU A 44 9.29 -19.62 4.89
CA LEU A 44 10.41 -19.37 3.98
C LEU A 44 10.13 -19.97 2.60
N THR A 45 9.58 -21.18 2.56
CA THR A 45 9.23 -21.93 1.35
C THR A 45 7.73 -22.17 1.25
N TRP A 46 7.18 -22.18 0.05
CA TRP A 46 5.81 -22.60 -0.26
C TRP A 46 5.65 -22.88 -1.77
N SER A 47 4.59 -23.58 -2.12
CA SER A 47 4.17 -23.86 -3.49
C SER A 47 2.64 -23.97 -3.54
N GLU A 48 2.05 -24.34 -4.67
CA GLU A 48 0.60 -24.65 -4.73
C GLU A 48 0.19 -25.82 -3.81
N THR A 49 1.13 -26.67 -3.35
CA THR A 49 0.85 -27.83 -2.50
C THR A 49 1.53 -27.80 -1.13
N GLU A 50 2.45 -26.87 -0.89
CA GLU A 50 3.22 -26.75 0.35
C GLU A 50 2.94 -25.40 1.05
N ASN A 51 2.72 -25.43 2.37
CA ASN A 51 2.55 -24.24 3.22
C ASN A 51 1.40 -23.28 2.80
N ILE A 52 0.41 -23.79 2.07
CA ILE A 52 -0.86 -23.09 1.78
C ILE A 52 -1.92 -23.56 2.76
N VAL A 53 -2.33 -22.73 3.72
CA VAL A 53 -3.39 -23.06 4.69
C VAL A 53 -4.72 -23.23 3.98
N TRP A 54 -5.07 -22.26 3.14
CA TRP A 54 -6.23 -22.29 2.27
C TRP A 54 -5.97 -21.44 1.03
N LYS A 55 -6.72 -21.74 -0.02
CA LYS A 55 -6.82 -21.02 -1.29
C LYS A 55 -8.29 -20.91 -1.63
N VAL A 56 -8.82 -19.71 -1.75
CA VAL A 56 -10.24 -19.45 -2.05
C VAL A 56 -10.36 -18.65 -3.35
N ALA A 57 -11.30 -19.04 -4.20
CA ALA A 57 -11.61 -18.29 -5.42
C ALA A 57 -12.29 -16.96 -5.06
N ILE A 58 -11.90 -15.90 -5.73
CA ILE A 58 -12.51 -14.57 -5.63
C ILE A 58 -13.07 -14.24 -7.01
N HIS A 59 -14.36 -13.91 -7.07
CA HIS A 59 -15.04 -13.61 -8.33
C HIS A 59 -14.62 -12.25 -8.89
N ASP A 60 -14.84 -12.07 -10.19
CA ASP A 60 -14.60 -10.82 -10.91
C ASP A 60 -13.13 -10.31 -10.81
N ALA A 61 -12.86 -9.10 -11.29
CA ALA A 61 -11.50 -8.58 -11.41
C ALA A 61 -11.18 -7.55 -10.31
N GLY A 62 -9.92 -7.50 -9.87
CA GLY A 62 -9.47 -6.52 -8.88
C GLY A 62 -8.00 -6.63 -8.54
N TRP A 63 -7.33 -5.48 -8.41
CA TRP A 63 -5.91 -5.41 -8.02
C TRP A 63 -5.69 -4.93 -6.58
N SER A 64 -6.76 -4.68 -5.81
CA SER A 64 -6.61 -4.27 -4.42
C SER A 64 -5.85 -5.30 -3.61
N SER A 65 -4.90 -4.81 -2.83
CA SER A 65 -4.18 -5.63 -1.86
C SER A 65 -5.13 -6.03 -0.72
N PRO A 66 -4.97 -7.22 -0.12
CA PRO A 66 -5.75 -7.59 1.04
C PRO A 66 -5.45 -6.66 2.21
N VAL A 67 -6.49 -6.28 2.95
CA VAL A 67 -6.34 -5.66 4.28
C VAL A 67 -6.92 -6.56 5.35
N VAL A 68 -6.31 -6.55 6.53
CA VAL A 68 -6.63 -7.49 7.61
C VAL A 68 -6.95 -6.73 8.90
N TRP A 69 -8.07 -7.08 9.52
CA TRP A 69 -8.39 -6.68 10.90
C TRP A 69 -8.98 -7.86 11.68
N GLY A 70 -8.24 -8.34 12.68
CA GLY A 70 -8.57 -9.56 13.41
C GLY A 70 -8.63 -10.77 12.46
N ASP A 71 -9.81 -11.40 12.39
CA ASP A 71 -10.04 -12.55 11.50
C ASP A 71 -10.70 -12.17 10.16
N GLN A 72 -10.78 -10.88 9.83
CA GLN A 72 -11.39 -10.43 8.58
C GLN A 72 -10.32 -10.00 7.57
N ILE A 73 -10.39 -10.55 6.36
CA ILE A 73 -9.60 -10.11 5.21
C ILE A 73 -10.55 -9.46 4.19
N TRP A 74 -10.33 -8.20 3.87
CA TRP A 74 -11.14 -7.46 2.92
C TRP A 74 -10.39 -7.18 1.62
N VAL A 75 -11.10 -7.36 0.50
CA VAL A 75 -10.65 -7.02 -0.85
C VAL A 75 -11.80 -6.40 -1.64
N THR A 76 -11.48 -5.68 -2.71
CA THR A 76 -12.47 -5.14 -3.66
C THR A 76 -12.40 -5.88 -5.00
N THR A 77 -13.56 -6.07 -5.63
CA THR A 77 -13.70 -6.66 -6.97
C THR A 77 -14.72 -5.85 -7.79
N ALA A 78 -14.65 -5.96 -9.11
CA ALA A 78 -15.62 -5.36 -10.01
C ALA A 78 -15.71 -6.17 -11.30
N THR A 79 -16.89 -6.21 -11.90
CA THR A 79 -17.11 -6.90 -13.18
C THR A 79 -16.17 -6.34 -14.24
N ASN A 80 -15.76 -7.19 -15.19
CA ASN A 80 -14.83 -6.77 -16.26
C ASN A 80 -15.37 -5.61 -17.11
N ASP A 81 -16.69 -5.49 -17.22
CA ASP A 81 -17.35 -4.38 -17.90
C ASP A 81 -17.52 -3.13 -17.03
N GLY A 82 -17.12 -3.16 -15.74
CA GLY A 82 -17.18 -2.04 -14.81
C GLY A 82 -18.57 -1.73 -14.26
N LYS A 83 -19.60 -2.50 -14.62
CA LYS A 83 -20.98 -2.19 -14.25
C LYS A 83 -21.29 -2.46 -12.79
N GLN A 84 -20.58 -3.36 -12.13
CA GLN A 84 -20.84 -3.70 -10.73
C GLN A 84 -19.54 -3.73 -9.93
N SER A 85 -19.59 -3.19 -8.71
CA SER A 85 -18.45 -3.12 -7.78
C SER A 85 -18.82 -3.74 -6.44
N PHE A 86 -17.89 -4.51 -5.86
CA PHE A 86 -18.11 -5.32 -4.68
C PHE A 86 -17.00 -5.18 -3.64
N ALA A 87 -17.37 -5.37 -2.37
CA ALA A 87 -16.45 -5.63 -1.28
C ALA A 87 -16.64 -7.06 -0.78
N VAL A 88 -15.55 -7.83 -0.72
CA VAL A 88 -15.55 -9.22 -0.31
C VAL A 88 -14.75 -9.35 0.97
N CYS A 89 -15.35 -9.97 1.99
CA CYS A 89 -14.70 -10.32 3.25
C CYS A 89 -14.50 -11.84 3.32
N VAL A 90 -13.26 -12.25 3.59
CA VAL A 90 -12.88 -13.64 3.80
C VAL A 90 -12.46 -13.83 5.26
N ASP A 91 -12.95 -14.89 5.88
CA ASP A 91 -12.49 -15.32 7.21
C ASP A 91 -11.04 -15.80 7.13
N ARG A 92 -10.15 -15.14 7.87
CA ARG A 92 -8.71 -15.41 7.87
C ARG A 92 -8.38 -16.84 8.28
N GLN A 93 -9.18 -17.44 9.15
CA GLN A 93 -8.90 -18.78 9.66
C GLN A 93 -9.25 -19.87 8.65
N SER A 94 -10.48 -19.84 8.16
CA SER A 94 -11.07 -20.90 7.34
C SER A 94 -10.99 -20.65 5.85
N GLY A 95 -10.76 -19.41 5.41
CA GLY A 95 -10.82 -19.02 4.00
C GLY A 95 -12.25 -18.92 3.45
N LYS A 96 -13.28 -18.99 4.30
CA LYS A 96 -14.68 -18.85 3.87
C LYS A 96 -15.01 -17.39 3.58
N ILE A 97 -15.77 -17.14 2.52
CA ILE A 97 -16.36 -15.82 2.26
C ILE A 97 -17.45 -15.58 3.32
N VAL A 98 -17.31 -14.50 4.09
CA VAL A 98 -18.24 -14.08 5.15
C VAL A 98 -19.17 -12.97 4.66
N HIS A 99 -18.64 -12.07 3.83
CA HIS A 99 -19.41 -11.04 3.16
C HIS A 99 -19.05 -10.99 1.69
N ASP A 100 -20.06 -10.89 0.83
CA ASP A 100 -19.95 -10.63 -0.59
C ASP A 100 -21.01 -9.57 -0.93
N LEU A 101 -20.56 -8.32 -1.03
CA LEU A 101 -21.43 -7.15 -0.97
C LEU A 101 -21.32 -6.39 -2.28
N LYS A 102 -22.38 -6.43 -3.10
CA LYS A 102 -22.52 -5.49 -4.21
C LYS A 102 -22.80 -4.10 -3.65
N LEU A 103 -21.92 -3.15 -3.94
CA LEU A 103 -22.00 -1.80 -3.39
C LEU A 103 -22.55 -0.79 -4.39
N PHE A 104 -22.09 -0.88 -5.64
CA PHE A 104 -22.36 0.14 -6.66
C PHE A 104 -22.70 -0.50 -7.99
N GLU A 105 -23.56 0.18 -8.74
CA GLU A 105 -23.87 -0.10 -10.14
C GLU A 105 -23.56 1.13 -10.99
N THR A 106 -22.82 0.93 -12.07
CA THR A 106 -22.47 1.99 -13.04
C THR A 106 -23.12 1.63 -14.37
N ALA A 107 -24.04 2.48 -14.85
CA ALA A 107 -24.75 2.22 -16.11
C ALA A 107 -23.83 2.24 -17.32
N GLU A 108 -22.96 3.26 -17.39
CA GLU A 108 -22.04 3.53 -18.50
C GLU A 108 -20.61 3.73 -17.97
N PRO A 109 -19.95 2.65 -17.53
CA PRO A 109 -18.57 2.73 -17.10
C PRO A 109 -17.65 3.10 -18.27
N GLU A 110 -16.61 3.87 -17.96
CA GLU A 110 -15.63 4.27 -18.97
C GLU A 110 -14.85 3.05 -19.48
N ASN A 111 -14.38 3.11 -20.73
CA ASN A 111 -13.45 2.11 -21.22
C ASN A 111 -12.06 2.34 -20.58
N THR A 112 -11.80 1.65 -19.48
CA THR A 112 -10.48 1.62 -18.86
C THR A 112 -9.53 0.93 -19.82
N ARG A 113 -8.56 1.66 -20.39
CA ARG A 113 -7.54 1.10 -21.30
C ARG A 113 -6.61 0.14 -20.52
N GLN A 114 -7.10 -1.09 -20.32
CA GLN A 114 -6.73 -2.27 -19.52
C GLN A 114 -5.32 -2.34 -18.89
N TYR A 115 -4.96 -1.39 -18.03
CA TYR A 115 -3.84 -1.55 -17.08
C TYR A 115 -4.35 -1.77 -15.66
N ASN A 116 -5.22 -0.90 -15.13
CA ASN A 116 -5.94 -1.15 -13.87
C ASN A 116 -7.31 -1.80 -14.16
N THR A 117 -7.95 -2.30 -13.10
CA THR A 117 -9.39 -2.62 -13.10
C THR A 117 -10.18 -1.53 -12.39
N PHE A 118 -11.51 -1.61 -12.48
CA PHE A 118 -12.45 -0.77 -11.72
C PHE A 118 -12.33 -0.92 -10.19
N ALA A 119 -11.65 -1.96 -9.70
CA ALA A 119 -11.46 -2.29 -8.28
C ALA A 119 -9.97 -2.45 -7.91
N SER A 120 -9.12 -1.56 -8.43
CA SER A 120 -7.70 -1.54 -8.07
C SER A 120 -7.37 -0.84 -6.74
N PRO A 121 -8.10 0.20 -6.29
CA PRO A 121 -7.82 0.83 -5.01
C PRO A 121 -7.96 -0.16 -3.85
N THR A 122 -6.91 -0.23 -3.02
CA THR A 122 -6.88 -1.06 -1.81
C THR A 122 -7.74 -0.43 -0.72
N PRO A 123 -8.69 -1.14 -0.11
CA PRO A 123 -9.50 -0.59 0.96
C PRO A 123 -8.65 -0.24 2.19
N VAL A 124 -9.24 0.48 3.15
CA VAL A 124 -8.65 0.69 4.49
C VAL A 124 -9.63 0.24 5.55
N ILE A 125 -9.14 -0.46 6.59
CA ILE A 125 -9.95 -1.05 7.65
C ILE A 125 -9.46 -0.59 9.03
N GLU A 126 -10.42 -0.38 9.92
CA GLU A 126 -10.22 -0.17 11.35
C GLU A 126 -11.26 -1.00 12.13
N ALA A 127 -11.19 -0.99 13.45
CA ALA A 127 -12.16 -1.71 14.27
C ALA A 127 -13.60 -1.29 13.93
N GLY A 128 -14.42 -2.26 13.48
CA GLY A 128 -15.83 -2.08 13.18
C GLY A 128 -16.13 -1.45 11.81
N ARG A 129 -15.12 -0.99 11.04
CA ARG A 129 -15.36 -0.26 9.79
C ARG A 129 -14.33 -0.57 8.71
N VAL A 130 -14.83 -0.77 7.48
CA VAL A 130 -14.01 -0.83 6.26
C VAL A 130 -14.45 0.27 5.31
N TYR A 131 -13.47 0.93 4.71
CA TYR A 131 -13.65 2.03 3.75
C TYR A 131 -13.14 1.58 2.39
N VAL A 132 -13.97 1.75 1.38
CA VAL A 132 -13.70 1.30 0.02
C VAL A 132 -13.90 2.45 -0.96
N THR A 133 -13.10 2.50 -2.02
CA THR A 133 -13.29 3.42 -3.13
C THR A 133 -13.08 2.69 -4.45
N PHE A 134 -13.88 3.05 -5.43
CA PHE A 134 -13.77 2.64 -6.83
C PHE A 134 -13.56 3.90 -7.69
N GLY A 135 -12.89 4.91 -7.13
CA GLY A 135 -12.80 6.23 -7.75
C GLY A 135 -14.19 6.86 -7.90
N SER A 136 -14.46 7.43 -9.08
CA SER A 136 -15.73 8.09 -9.39
C SER A 136 -16.94 7.15 -9.40
N TYR A 137 -16.73 5.83 -9.48
CA TYR A 137 -17.82 4.85 -9.47
C TYR A 137 -18.44 4.68 -8.07
N GLY A 138 -17.73 5.09 -7.02
CA GLY A 138 -18.30 5.22 -5.68
C GLY A 138 -17.27 5.07 -4.56
N THR A 139 -17.57 5.67 -3.41
CA THR A 139 -16.80 5.51 -2.17
C THR A 139 -17.76 5.25 -1.02
N ALA A 140 -17.47 4.26 -0.17
CA ALA A 140 -18.35 3.86 0.93
C ALA A 140 -17.59 3.49 2.21
N CYS A 141 -18.31 3.58 3.33
CA CYS A 141 -17.94 2.97 4.59
C CYS A 141 -18.96 1.90 4.95
N LEU A 142 -18.48 0.73 5.35
CA LEU A 142 -19.29 -0.41 5.75
C LEU A 142 -19.00 -0.77 7.21
N ASP A 143 -20.02 -1.22 7.92
CA ASP A 143 -19.87 -1.90 9.20
C ASP A 143 -19.32 -3.31 8.96
N THR A 144 -18.17 -3.64 9.55
CA THR A 144 -17.45 -4.89 9.28
C THR A 144 -18.14 -6.13 9.83
N ASN A 145 -19.09 -6.00 10.76
CA ASN A 145 -19.75 -7.14 11.38
C ASN A 145 -21.02 -7.54 10.63
N SER A 146 -21.79 -6.55 10.18
CA SER A 146 -23.06 -6.74 9.50
C SER A 146 -22.95 -6.66 7.98
N GLY A 147 -21.87 -6.09 7.45
CA GLY A 147 -21.71 -5.77 6.02
C GLY A 147 -22.60 -4.61 5.56
N LYS A 148 -23.29 -3.91 6.47
CA LYS A 148 -24.19 -2.80 6.10
C LYS A 148 -23.39 -1.56 5.72
N THR A 149 -23.81 -0.89 4.65
CA THR A 149 -23.32 0.44 4.30
C THR A 149 -23.73 1.47 5.36
N ILE A 150 -22.74 2.12 5.97
CA ILE A 150 -22.93 3.22 6.92
C ILE A 150 -23.17 4.52 6.15
N TRP A 151 -22.36 4.77 5.12
CA TRP A 151 -22.53 5.87 4.18
C TRP A 151 -21.91 5.52 2.83
N ALA A 152 -22.39 6.17 1.76
CA ALA A 152 -21.88 6.05 0.41
C ALA A 152 -21.86 7.41 -0.31
N ARG A 153 -20.93 7.59 -1.25
CA ARG A 153 -20.71 8.80 -2.04
C ARG A 153 -20.52 8.41 -3.51
N HIS A 154 -21.17 9.17 -4.41
CA HIS A 154 -21.13 8.99 -5.87
C HIS A 154 -20.88 10.30 -6.64
N ASP A 155 -20.59 11.37 -5.90
CA ASP A 155 -20.53 12.75 -6.35
C ASP A 155 -19.08 13.28 -6.39
N LEU A 156 -18.10 12.38 -6.53
CA LEU A 156 -16.68 12.69 -6.65
C LEU A 156 -16.23 12.42 -8.10
N PRO A 157 -16.34 13.39 -9.02
CA PRO A 157 -16.10 13.17 -10.45
C PRO A 157 -14.61 13.09 -10.78
N CYS A 158 -14.25 12.23 -11.72
CA CYS A 158 -12.92 12.05 -12.30
C CYS A 158 -13.01 11.00 -13.43
N LYS A 159 -12.48 11.29 -14.61
CA LYS A 159 -12.44 10.36 -15.74
C LYS A 159 -11.28 9.39 -15.62
N HIS A 160 -11.58 8.14 -15.29
CA HIS A 160 -10.59 7.11 -15.00
C HIS A 160 -10.08 6.40 -16.26
N TRP A 161 -9.31 7.11 -17.10
CA TRP A 161 -8.86 6.64 -18.40
C TRP A 161 -8.08 5.31 -18.39
N ARG A 162 -7.34 5.05 -17.30
CA ARG A 162 -6.59 3.79 -17.08
C ARG A 162 -7.18 2.94 -15.95
N GLY A 163 -8.34 3.32 -15.41
CA GLY A 163 -8.96 2.77 -14.20
C GLY A 163 -8.45 3.44 -12.92
N PRO A 164 -9.31 3.55 -11.88
CA PRO A 164 -8.95 4.13 -10.59
C PRO A 164 -7.89 3.27 -9.89
N ALA A 165 -6.93 3.89 -9.19
CA ALA A 165 -5.91 3.13 -8.45
C ALA A 165 -5.42 3.78 -7.15
N CYS A 166 -5.72 5.06 -6.90
CA CYS A 166 -5.37 5.71 -5.64
C CYS A 166 -6.13 5.08 -4.47
N SER A 167 -5.41 4.47 -3.54
CA SER A 167 -6.01 3.88 -2.35
C SER A 167 -6.30 4.97 -1.31
N PRO A 168 -7.40 4.88 -0.54
CA PRO A 168 -7.67 5.78 0.56
C PRO A 168 -6.68 5.59 1.71
N ILE A 169 -6.50 6.62 2.52
CA ILE A 169 -5.83 6.52 3.82
C ILE A 169 -6.72 7.07 4.93
N LEU A 170 -6.48 6.60 6.16
CA LEU A 170 -7.05 7.19 7.36
C LEU A 170 -6.04 8.12 8.02
N TYR A 171 -6.51 9.27 8.47
CA TYR A 171 -5.77 10.18 9.33
C TYR A 171 -6.73 10.83 10.32
N ASP A 172 -6.58 10.54 11.61
CA ASP A 172 -7.50 10.95 12.67
C ASP A 172 -8.98 10.63 12.35
N ASN A 173 -9.81 11.66 12.16
CA ASN A 173 -11.22 11.55 11.79
C ASN A 173 -11.46 11.58 10.27
N LEU A 174 -10.41 11.60 9.45
CA LEU A 174 -10.47 11.79 8.02
C LEU A 174 -10.23 10.50 7.25
N LEU A 175 -11.01 10.31 6.18
CA LEU A 175 -10.70 9.45 5.05
C LEU A 175 -10.22 10.33 3.91
N ILE A 176 -8.95 10.19 3.51
CA ILE A 176 -8.34 11.02 2.46
C ILE A 176 -8.22 10.21 1.18
N VAL A 177 -8.68 10.77 0.07
CA VAL A 177 -8.70 10.11 -1.25
C VAL A 177 -8.15 11.07 -2.31
N HIS A 178 -7.33 10.55 -3.22
CA HIS A 178 -6.78 11.29 -4.36
C HIS A 178 -7.56 10.97 -5.62
N PHE A 179 -7.81 12.00 -6.42
CA PHE A 179 -8.39 11.91 -7.76
C PHE A 179 -7.47 12.66 -8.71
N ASP A 180 -6.51 11.96 -9.31
CA ASP A 180 -5.52 12.52 -10.23
C ASP A 180 -5.59 11.75 -11.56
N ASP A 181 -6.62 12.00 -12.36
CA ASP A 181 -6.84 11.27 -13.62
C ASP A 181 -7.05 12.23 -14.80
N TYR A 182 -7.77 11.83 -15.86
CA TYR A 182 -7.72 12.52 -17.14
C TYR A 182 -8.22 13.98 -17.11
N ASP A 183 -9.35 14.26 -16.46
CA ASP A 183 -10.00 15.57 -16.48
C ASP A 183 -9.85 16.37 -15.19
N TYR A 184 -9.73 15.70 -14.04
CA TYR A 184 -9.61 16.33 -12.73
C TYR A 184 -8.39 15.85 -11.93
N GLN A 185 -7.79 16.79 -11.21
CA GLN A 185 -6.70 16.57 -10.25
C GLN A 185 -7.03 17.27 -8.92
N TYR A 186 -7.38 16.49 -7.89
CA TYR A 186 -7.70 17.00 -6.56
C TYR A 186 -7.49 15.97 -5.46
N VAL A 187 -7.38 16.47 -4.24
CA VAL A 187 -7.40 15.66 -3.01
C VAL A 187 -8.65 16.02 -2.22
N VAL A 188 -9.33 15.02 -1.66
CA VAL A 188 -10.51 15.22 -0.81
C VAL A 188 -10.32 14.51 0.52
N ALA A 189 -10.68 15.17 1.61
CA ALA A 189 -10.84 14.54 2.91
C ALA A 189 -12.32 14.51 3.31
N LEU A 190 -12.78 13.32 3.64
CA LEU A 190 -14.13 13.06 4.14
C LEU A 190 -14.07 12.80 5.64
N ASP A 191 -15.06 13.26 6.39
CA ASP A 191 -15.27 12.76 7.74
C ASP A 191 -15.57 11.26 7.66
N LYS A 192 -14.70 10.43 8.24
CA LYS A 192 -14.78 8.97 8.08
C LYS A 192 -16.07 8.39 8.67
N ARG A 193 -16.75 9.09 9.58
CA ARG A 193 -17.97 8.60 10.25
C ARG A 193 -19.21 8.86 9.43
N THR A 194 -19.22 9.95 8.66
CA THR A 194 -20.43 10.45 7.98
C THR A 194 -20.30 10.53 6.46
N GLY A 195 -19.09 10.43 5.93
CA GLY A 195 -18.79 10.59 4.51
C GLY A 195 -18.88 12.04 4.01
N LYS A 196 -19.17 13.02 4.87
CA LYS A 196 -19.25 14.44 4.48
C LYS A 196 -17.87 14.99 4.16
N THR A 197 -17.78 15.83 3.13
CA THR A 197 -16.53 16.52 2.79
C THR A 197 -16.13 17.47 3.92
N VAL A 198 -14.92 17.30 4.45
CA VAL A 198 -14.30 18.23 5.41
C VAL A 198 -13.51 19.28 4.65
N TRP A 199 -12.69 18.86 3.69
CA TRP A 199 -12.01 19.75 2.76
C TRP A 199 -11.81 19.07 1.39
N LYS A 200 -11.68 19.89 0.34
CA LYS A 200 -11.30 19.48 -1.01
C LYS A 200 -10.28 20.49 -1.54
N LYS A 201 -9.19 20.00 -2.12
CA LYS A 201 -8.13 20.82 -2.69
C LYS A 201 -7.91 20.44 -4.13
N ASP A 202 -8.32 21.32 -5.04
CA ASP A 202 -7.96 21.21 -6.46
C ASP A 202 -6.46 21.48 -6.61
N ARG A 203 -5.79 20.67 -7.44
CA ARG A 203 -4.35 20.82 -7.68
C ARG A 203 -4.11 21.87 -8.74
N ASP A 204 -3.36 22.89 -8.36
CA ASP A 204 -2.84 23.89 -9.27
C ASP A 204 -1.40 23.51 -9.67
N ILE A 205 -1.27 22.61 -10.64
CA ILE A 205 0.02 22.18 -11.21
C ILE A 205 0.06 22.60 -12.67
N ASP A 206 1.08 23.36 -13.05
CA ASP A 206 1.44 23.54 -14.45
C ASP A 206 2.01 22.23 -15.02
N TYR A 207 1.21 21.56 -15.84
CA TYR A 207 1.57 20.31 -16.51
C TYR A 207 2.28 20.52 -17.85
N GLY A 208 2.35 21.76 -18.36
CA GLY A 208 2.89 22.06 -19.69
C GLY A 208 2.11 21.44 -20.85
N THR A 209 0.89 20.94 -20.62
CA THR A 209 0.05 20.25 -21.61
C THR A 209 -1.43 20.28 -21.22
N ASP A 210 -2.30 20.24 -22.22
CA ASP A 210 -3.75 20.04 -22.08
C ASP A 210 -4.15 18.55 -22.13
N ASN A 211 -3.24 17.66 -22.57
CA ASN A 211 -3.48 16.21 -22.63
C ASN A 211 -3.62 15.62 -21.22
N GLY A 212 -4.85 15.27 -20.85
CA GLY A 212 -5.20 14.64 -19.58
C GLY A 212 -4.43 13.35 -19.28
N ASP A 213 -3.99 12.61 -20.30
CA ASP A 213 -3.20 11.38 -20.10
C ASP A 213 -1.86 11.68 -19.38
N LEU A 214 -1.32 12.88 -19.51
CA LEU A 214 -0.06 13.27 -18.86
C LEU A 214 -0.27 13.90 -17.47
N LYS A 215 -1.52 14.11 -17.03
CA LYS A 215 -1.84 14.72 -15.72
C LYS A 215 -2.06 13.71 -14.60
N LYS A 216 -2.06 12.41 -14.94
CA LYS A 216 -2.49 11.34 -14.06
C LYS A 216 -1.45 10.91 -13.02
N ALA A 217 -1.92 10.53 -11.85
CA ALA A 217 -1.16 9.85 -10.80
C ALA A 217 -2.03 8.80 -10.10
N TYR A 218 -1.36 7.81 -9.50
CA TYR A 218 -1.98 6.64 -8.87
C TYR A 218 -1.47 6.40 -7.45
N GLY A 219 -0.50 7.20 -7.00
CA GLY A 219 0.20 7.04 -5.73
C GLY A 219 -0.70 7.29 -4.53
N THR A 220 -0.63 6.40 -3.54
CA THR A 220 -1.30 6.54 -2.24
C THR A 220 -0.47 7.44 -1.33
N PRO A 221 -1.02 8.50 -0.72
CA PRO A 221 -0.24 9.51 0.03
C PRO A 221 0.25 9.04 1.40
N LEU A 222 1.37 9.60 1.87
CA LEU A 222 1.92 9.31 3.20
C LEU A 222 1.78 10.50 4.13
N VAL A 223 1.20 10.28 5.31
CA VAL A 223 1.30 11.26 6.40
C VAL A 223 2.61 11.02 7.15
N ILE A 224 3.42 12.06 7.25
CA ILE A 224 4.68 12.07 8.00
C ILE A 224 4.60 13.06 9.16
N GLU A 225 5.53 12.93 10.10
CA GLU A 225 5.84 13.98 11.07
C GLU A 225 7.26 14.46 10.85
N ALA A 226 7.42 15.73 10.53
CA ALA A 226 8.72 16.33 10.29
C ALA A 226 8.67 17.80 10.68
N ASN A 227 9.74 18.31 11.30
CA ASN A 227 9.82 19.69 11.78
C ASN A 227 8.65 20.10 12.70
N GLY A 228 8.25 19.20 13.62
CA GLY A 228 7.18 19.44 14.61
C GLY A 228 5.77 19.54 14.03
N ARG A 229 5.55 19.15 12.77
CA ARG A 229 4.25 19.24 12.07
C ARG A 229 3.93 17.94 11.33
N LYS A 230 2.64 17.60 11.28
CA LYS A 230 2.12 16.53 10.44
C LYS A 230 1.98 17.05 9.01
N GLN A 231 2.36 16.22 8.04
CA GLN A 231 2.36 16.60 6.62
C GLN A 231 1.84 15.44 5.77
N LEU A 232 0.85 15.68 4.92
CA LEU A 232 0.37 14.76 3.90
C LEU A 232 1.24 14.89 2.66
N ILE A 233 2.18 13.97 2.48
CA ILE A 233 3.00 13.87 1.28
C ILE A 233 2.19 13.23 0.18
N SER A 234 1.75 14.07 -0.76
CA SER A 234 0.82 13.72 -1.81
C SER A 234 1.51 13.82 -3.17
N GLN A 235 1.95 12.68 -3.70
CA GLN A 235 2.51 12.62 -5.06
C GLN A 235 1.43 12.81 -6.12
N ALA A 236 1.77 13.53 -7.19
CA ALA A 236 0.92 13.81 -8.34
C ALA A 236 1.75 13.60 -9.64
N SER A 237 1.16 13.92 -10.79
CA SER A 237 1.95 14.10 -12.01
C SER A 237 2.75 15.41 -11.92
N MET A 238 3.99 15.41 -12.43
CA MET A 238 4.92 16.55 -12.49
C MET A 238 5.30 17.20 -11.15
N ALA A 239 4.71 16.78 -10.03
CA ALA A 239 4.99 17.33 -8.72
C ALA A 239 4.66 16.36 -7.58
N THR A 240 5.23 16.62 -6.42
CA THR A 240 4.72 16.17 -5.13
C THR A 240 4.40 17.39 -4.29
N ILE A 241 3.21 17.39 -3.69
CA ILE A 241 2.73 18.49 -2.86
C ILE A 241 2.56 17.96 -1.44
N SER A 242 3.05 18.72 -0.48
CA SER A 242 2.81 18.50 0.94
C SER A 242 1.65 19.36 1.39
N TYR A 243 0.66 18.74 2.03
CA TYR A 243 -0.48 19.45 2.61
C TYR A 243 -0.51 19.29 4.13
N ASP A 244 -1.12 20.25 4.82
CA ASP A 244 -1.64 20.01 6.16
C ASP A 244 -2.78 18.99 6.04
N PRO A 245 -2.68 17.81 6.69
CA PRO A 245 -3.68 16.75 6.51
C PRO A 245 -5.06 17.11 7.06
N GLN A 246 -5.15 18.05 8.01
CA GLN A 246 -6.40 18.43 8.66
C GLN A 246 -7.20 19.45 7.83
N THR A 247 -6.50 20.33 7.11
CA THR A 247 -7.08 21.50 6.43
C THR A 247 -6.97 21.46 4.91
N GLY A 248 -6.03 20.68 4.36
CA GLY A 248 -5.71 20.69 2.93
C GLY A 248 -4.90 21.92 2.49
N GLU A 249 -4.39 22.74 3.43
CA GLU A 249 -3.49 23.85 3.13
C GLU A 249 -2.18 23.31 2.53
N GLU A 250 -1.71 23.92 1.45
CA GLU A 250 -0.42 23.57 0.88
C GLU A 250 0.73 24.10 1.72
N LEU A 251 1.66 23.22 2.08
CA LEU A 251 2.82 23.56 2.89
C LEU A 251 4.03 23.85 2.00
N TRP A 252 4.31 22.93 1.08
CA TRP A 252 5.35 23.06 0.07
C TRP A 252 5.05 22.16 -1.14
N ARG A 253 5.70 22.44 -2.26
CA ARG A 253 5.66 21.60 -3.46
C ARG A 253 7.06 21.38 -4.03
N PHE A 254 7.27 20.20 -4.58
CA PHE A 254 8.47 19.83 -5.31
C PHE A 254 8.09 19.40 -6.72
N ARG A 255 8.68 20.01 -7.74
CA ARG A 255 8.40 19.71 -9.15
C ARG A 255 9.46 18.79 -9.74
N PHE A 256 9.03 17.90 -10.62
CA PHE A 256 9.91 17.00 -11.37
C PHE A 256 9.35 16.77 -12.77
N GLY A 257 10.17 16.15 -13.63
CA GLY A 257 9.65 15.58 -14.88
C GLY A 257 8.89 14.29 -14.61
N GLY A 258 7.93 13.95 -15.48
CA GLY A 258 7.24 12.66 -15.45
C GLY A 258 5.83 12.70 -14.87
N HIS A 259 5.11 11.62 -15.12
CA HIS A 259 3.70 11.45 -14.77
C HIS A 259 3.45 10.01 -14.30
N SER A 260 2.19 9.68 -13.99
CA SER A 260 1.79 8.32 -13.59
C SER A 260 2.58 7.78 -12.40
N THR A 261 2.84 8.64 -11.41
CA THR A 261 3.44 8.25 -10.13
C THR A 261 2.52 7.24 -9.45
N ALA A 262 2.99 6.01 -9.23
CA ALA A 262 2.20 4.93 -8.63
C ALA A 262 2.79 4.42 -7.30
N ALA A 263 4.12 4.36 -7.21
CA ALA A 263 4.80 4.06 -5.96
C ALA A 263 4.49 5.13 -4.90
N ARG A 264 4.41 4.71 -3.64
CA ARG A 264 4.19 5.59 -2.48
C ARG A 264 5.51 6.26 -2.05
N PRO A 265 5.49 7.50 -1.54
CA PRO A 265 6.69 8.14 -1.00
C PRO A 265 7.12 7.46 0.31
N LEU A 266 8.43 7.46 0.58
CA LEU A 266 8.99 6.94 1.85
C LEU A 266 9.45 8.11 2.73
N PHE A 267 9.51 7.86 4.03
CA PHE A 267 10.05 8.83 4.99
C PHE A 267 10.96 8.16 6.01
N GLY A 268 12.13 8.75 6.22
CA GLY A 268 13.08 8.35 7.24
C GLY A 268 14.35 9.16 7.13
N HIS A 269 15.14 9.18 8.21
CA HIS A 269 16.36 9.99 8.29
C HIS A 269 16.14 11.50 8.03
N GLY A 270 14.93 11.99 8.31
CA GLY A 270 14.54 13.38 8.05
C GLY A 270 14.35 13.71 6.56
N LEU A 271 14.35 12.72 5.67
CA LEU A 271 14.18 12.88 4.23
C LEU A 271 12.90 12.21 3.75
N VAL A 272 12.24 12.83 2.77
CA VAL A 272 11.17 12.23 1.98
C VAL A 272 11.78 11.70 0.69
N PHE A 273 11.59 10.42 0.41
CA PHE A 273 12.01 9.79 -0.83
C PHE A 273 10.82 9.67 -1.78
N MET A 274 10.89 10.34 -2.93
CA MET A 274 9.80 10.48 -3.89
C MET A 274 10.21 9.89 -5.23
N LEU A 275 9.31 9.14 -5.87
CA LEU A 275 9.49 8.61 -7.21
C LEU A 275 8.72 9.43 -8.24
N SER A 276 9.35 9.73 -9.39
CA SER A 276 8.79 10.57 -10.46
C SER A 276 8.03 9.79 -11.56
N GLY A 277 7.61 8.56 -11.27
CA GLY A 277 6.77 7.77 -12.19
C GLY A 277 7.48 7.46 -13.50
N THR A 278 6.96 7.94 -14.63
CA THR A 278 7.52 7.67 -15.97
C THR A 278 8.91 8.22 -16.22
N ASP A 279 9.33 9.25 -15.48
CA ASP A 279 10.70 9.78 -15.53
C ASP A 279 11.71 8.88 -14.78
N LYS A 280 11.22 7.89 -14.00
CA LYS A 280 12.02 6.85 -13.33
C LYS A 280 13.18 7.44 -12.53
N LYS A 281 12.89 8.41 -11.67
CA LYS A 281 13.87 9.03 -10.80
C LYS A 281 13.37 9.07 -9.36
N MET A 282 14.28 8.81 -8.43
CA MET A 282 14.06 9.00 -7.00
C MET A 282 14.73 10.30 -6.57
N TYR A 283 14.01 11.09 -5.79
CA TYR A 283 14.50 12.31 -5.17
C TYR A 283 14.43 12.17 -3.65
N ALA A 284 15.50 12.54 -2.95
CA ALA A 284 15.49 12.70 -1.51
C ALA A 284 15.39 14.19 -1.17
N VAL A 285 14.29 14.58 -0.54
CA VAL A 285 13.94 15.99 -0.30
C VAL A 285 13.72 16.22 1.19
N LYS A 286 14.23 17.34 1.70
CA LYS A 286 13.98 17.78 3.08
C LYS A 286 12.57 18.37 3.20
N PRO A 287 11.71 17.88 4.12
CA PRO A 287 10.32 18.33 4.25
C PRO A 287 10.16 19.51 5.22
N ASP A 288 11.18 20.37 5.37
CA ASP A 288 11.21 21.51 6.29
C ASP A 288 10.98 22.87 5.60
N GLY A 289 10.80 22.87 4.29
CA GLY A 289 10.59 24.08 3.48
C GLY A 289 9.16 24.62 3.45
N ARG A 290 8.98 25.68 2.67
CA ARG A 290 7.70 26.34 2.37
C ARG A 290 7.64 26.78 0.90
N GLY A 291 6.47 26.67 0.27
CA GLY A 291 6.28 27.07 -1.12
C GLY A 291 6.97 26.11 -2.11
N ASP A 292 7.46 26.63 -3.23
CA ASP A 292 8.20 25.81 -4.20
C ASP A 292 9.63 25.54 -3.70
N VAL A 293 9.90 24.27 -3.35
CA VAL A 293 11.18 23.83 -2.78
C VAL A 293 12.09 23.14 -3.81
N THR A 294 11.70 23.15 -5.08
CA THR A 294 12.34 22.37 -6.16
C THR A 294 13.84 22.61 -6.25
N ALA A 295 14.27 23.87 -6.17
CA ALA A 295 15.68 24.24 -6.33
C ALA A 295 16.50 24.18 -5.03
N THR A 296 15.86 23.97 -3.86
CA THR A 296 16.47 24.28 -2.56
C THR A 296 16.55 23.12 -1.58
N HIS A 297 15.69 22.10 -1.71
CA HIS A 297 15.55 21.06 -0.68
C HIS A 297 15.95 19.65 -1.13
N VAL A 298 16.38 19.47 -2.39
CA VAL A 298 16.95 18.20 -2.87
C VAL A 298 18.29 17.96 -2.18
N THR A 299 18.42 16.83 -1.49
CA THR A 299 19.69 16.39 -0.89
C THR A 299 20.48 15.51 -1.85
N TRP A 300 19.79 14.62 -2.55
CA TRP A 300 20.34 13.81 -3.64
C TRP A 300 19.21 13.32 -4.55
N ASP A 301 19.58 12.87 -5.74
CA ASP A 301 18.68 12.19 -6.67
C ASP A 301 19.37 11.02 -7.37
N PHE A 302 18.57 10.07 -7.88
CA PHE A 302 19.08 8.89 -8.56
C PHE A 302 18.05 8.29 -9.53
N ALA A 303 18.45 7.92 -10.75
CA ALA A 303 17.53 7.46 -11.79
C ALA A 303 17.67 5.98 -12.18
N LYS A 304 18.90 5.44 -12.22
CA LYS A 304 19.15 4.12 -12.81
C LYS A 304 18.47 3.00 -11.99
N GLY A 305 17.54 2.27 -12.59
CA GLY A 305 16.88 1.13 -11.93
C GLY A 305 15.76 1.53 -10.96
N MET A 306 15.18 2.74 -11.13
CA MET A 306 13.98 3.13 -10.37
C MET A 306 12.69 2.52 -10.95
N PRO A 307 11.74 2.15 -10.07
CA PRO A 307 10.50 1.51 -10.48
C PRO A 307 9.49 2.54 -10.96
N ARG A 308 8.52 2.07 -11.75
CA ARG A 308 7.27 2.80 -11.98
C ARG A 308 6.19 2.38 -10.99
N HIS A 309 6.11 1.09 -10.67
CA HIS A 309 4.99 0.53 -9.89
C HIS A 309 5.36 0.11 -8.46
N PRO A 310 6.37 -0.77 -8.22
CA PRO A 310 6.64 -1.22 -6.86
C PRO A 310 7.12 -0.09 -5.96
N THR A 311 6.52 0.03 -4.78
CA THR A 311 7.00 0.93 -3.73
C THR A 311 8.26 0.34 -3.08
N PRO A 312 9.39 1.07 -3.01
CA PRO A 312 10.60 0.57 -2.37
C PRO A 312 10.44 0.40 -0.84
N LEU A 313 11.42 -0.26 -0.21
CA LEU A 313 11.48 -0.42 1.24
C LEU A 313 12.64 0.38 1.83
N LEU A 314 12.41 1.12 2.91
CA LEU A 314 13.48 1.72 3.72
C LEU A 314 13.72 0.86 4.96
N ILE A 315 14.85 0.14 4.99
CA ILE A 315 15.22 -0.78 6.07
C ILE A 315 16.56 -0.34 6.66
N GLY A 316 16.51 0.23 7.87
CA GLY A 316 17.68 0.86 8.49
C GLY A 316 18.18 2.02 7.62
N ASP A 317 19.46 2.00 7.26
CA ASP A 317 20.11 3.04 6.44
C ASP A 317 20.06 2.74 4.93
N LEU A 318 19.27 1.76 4.50
CA LEU A 318 19.25 1.27 3.13
C LEU A 318 17.85 1.33 2.51
N ILE A 319 17.79 1.74 1.25
CA ILE A 319 16.58 1.67 0.42
C ILE A 319 16.73 0.49 -0.52
N TYR A 320 15.78 -0.44 -0.47
CA TYR A 320 15.68 -1.60 -1.34
C TYR A 320 14.60 -1.36 -2.38
N VAL A 321 15.06 -1.19 -3.62
CA VAL A 321 14.22 -0.93 -4.78
C VAL A 321 14.16 -2.19 -5.63
N VAL A 322 12.96 -2.60 -6.06
CA VAL A 322 12.80 -3.61 -7.10
C VAL A 322 12.18 -2.91 -8.29
N ASP A 323 12.91 -2.83 -9.41
CA ASP A 323 12.36 -2.26 -10.64
C ASP A 323 11.36 -3.20 -11.31
N ASP A 324 10.58 -2.66 -12.25
CA ASP A 324 9.56 -3.41 -12.98
C ASP A 324 10.10 -4.68 -13.67
N GLY A 325 11.40 -4.75 -13.97
CA GLY A 325 12.06 -5.87 -14.66
C GLY A 325 12.79 -6.85 -13.73
N GLY A 326 12.61 -6.72 -12.41
CA GLY A 326 13.15 -7.62 -11.42
C GLY A 326 14.64 -7.44 -11.12
N VAL A 327 15.16 -6.22 -11.26
CA VAL A 327 16.46 -5.83 -10.71
C VAL A 327 16.24 -5.22 -9.33
N MET A 328 16.88 -5.81 -8.32
CA MET A 328 16.95 -5.23 -6.99
C MET A 328 18.16 -4.29 -6.90
N THR A 329 17.89 -3.01 -6.67
CA THR A 329 18.89 -1.99 -6.38
C THR A 329 18.85 -1.63 -4.90
N CYS A 330 19.99 -1.70 -4.23
CA CYS A 330 20.14 -1.25 -2.85
C CYS A 330 20.90 0.08 -2.83
N LEU A 331 20.32 1.10 -2.20
CA LEU A 331 20.88 2.43 -2.06
C LEU A 331 21.15 2.77 -0.60
N GLU A 332 22.17 3.55 -0.31
CA GLU A 332 22.31 4.24 0.97
C GLU A 332 21.28 5.37 1.06
N ALA A 333 20.42 5.35 2.09
CA ALA A 333 19.30 6.27 2.21
C ALA A 333 19.73 7.75 2.32
N MET A 334 20.87 8.03 2.94
CA MET A 334 21.34 9.41 3.13
C MET A 334 22.07 10.01 1.93
N THR A 335 22.60 9.18 1.03
CA THR A 335 23.50 9.63 -0.04
C THR A 335 23.02 9.27 -1.44
N GLY A 336 22.07 8.33 -1.58
CA GLY A 336 21.66 7.78 -2.86
C GLY A 336 22.71 6.86 -3.50
N LYS A 337 23.83 6.60 -2.82
CA LYS A 337 24.92 5.77 -3.35
C LYS A 337 24.44 4.33 -3.53
N VAL A 338 24.65 3.78 -4.72
CA VAL A 338 24.39 2.37 -5.01
C VAL A 338 25.34 1.48 -4.21
N VAL A 339 24.76 0.58 -3.42
CA VAL A 339 25.48 -0.49 -2.72
C VAL A 339 25.63 -1.69 -3.64
N TYR A 340 24.53 -2.13 -4.26
CA TYR A 340 24.51 -3.15 -5.30
C TYR A 340 23.28 -3.00 -6.21
N ALA A 341 23.33 -3.62 -7.39
CA ALA A 341 22.19 -3.74 -8.31
C ALA A 341 22.26 -5.09 -9.02
N GLU A 342 21.36 -6.01 -8.67
CA GLU A 342 21.42 -7.42 -9.08
C GLU A 342 20.03 -7.99 -9.38
N ARG A 343 19.93 -8.99 -10.27
CA ARG A 343 18.66 -9.51 -10.77
C ARG A 343 18.08 -10.57 -9.83
N LEU A 344 16.79 -10.48 -9.50
CA LEU A 344 16.02 -11.47 -8.70
C LEU A 344 15.64 -12.74 -9.50
N GLY A 345 16.25 -12.93 -10.67
CA GLY A 345 15.90 -14.00 -11.62
C GLY A 345 14.71 -13.69 -12.53
N GLY A 346 14.46 -12.40 -12.84
CA GLY A 346 13.53 -11.95 -13.90
C GLY A 346 12.05 -11.91 -13.51
N GLY A 347 11.23 -11.50 -14.48
CA GLY A 347 9.77 -11.31 -14.36
C GLY A 347 9.34 -9.85 -14.21
N ASP A 348 8.03 -9.62 -14.28
CA ASP A 348 7.43 -8.28 -14.24
C ASP A 348 6.94 -7.95 -12.82
N TYR A 349 7.44 -6.88 -12.22
CA TYR A 349 7.13 -6.52 -10.83
C TYR A 349 6.21 -5.32 -10.76
N TRP A 350 5.02 -5.53 -10.21
CA TRP A 350 4.04 -4.47 -9.89
C TRP A 350 3.69 -4.44 -8.42
N SER A 351 3.61 -5.63 -7.80
CA SER A 351 3.50 -5.76 -6.35
C SER A 351 4.67 -5.06 -5.66
N SER A 352 4.36 -4.32 -4.60
CA SER A 352 5.39 -3.77 -3.74
C SER A 352 5.97 -4.88 -2.85
N PRO A 353 7.29 -4.90 -2.60
CA PRO A 353 7.87 -5.82 -1.64
C PRO A 353 7.42 -5.52 -0.20
N VAL A 354 7.53 -6.53 0.65
CA VAL A 354 7.20 -6.44 2.08
C VAL A 354 8.37 -6.92 2.93
N TYR A 355 8.64 -6.21 4.02
CA TYR A 355 9.68 -6.56 5.00
C TYR A 355 9.05 -7.13 6.27
N ALA A 356 9.35 -8.39 6.58
CA ALA A 356 8.87 -9.06 7.78
C ALA A 356 9.78 -10.24 8.16
N ASP A 357 9.80 -10.65 9.42
CA ASP A 357 10.63 -11.77 9.92
C ASP A 357 12.12 -11.70 9.48
N GLY A 358 12.65 -10.48 9.37
CA GLY A 358 14.02 -10.23 8.92
C GLY A 358 14.29 -10.50 7.43
N ARG A 359 13.24 -10.59 6.59
CA ARG A 359 13.30 -10.95 5.17
C ARG A 359 12.51 -9.96 4.32
N ILE A 360 12.90 -9.82 3.06
CA ILE A 360 12.14 -9.07 2.05
C ILE A 360 11.49 -10.05 1.09
N TYR A 361 10.18 -9.93 0.92
CA TYR A 361 9.35 -10.77 0.05
C TYR A 361 9.01 -9.99 -1.22
N CYS A 362 9.49 -10.45 -2.38
CA CYS A 362 9.30 -9.78 -3.67
C CYS A 362 8.51 -10.68 -4.63
N THR A 363 7.25 -10.38 -4.89
CA THR A 363 6.38 -11.15 -5.79
C THR A 363 6.28 -10.48 -7.17
N ASN A 364 6.49 -11.23 -8.24
CA ASN A 364 6.27 -10.78 -9.61
C ASN A 364 4.87 -11.16 -10.11
N GLN A 365 4.50 -10.66 -11.29
CA GLN A 365 3.21 -10.89 -11.92
C GLN A 365 2.93 -12.34 -12.29
N GLN A 366 3.98 -13.13 -12.51
CA GLN A 366 3.87 -14.54 -12.85
C GLN A 366 3.73 -15.45 -11.61
N GLY A 367 3.63 -14.88 -10.40
CA GLY A 367 3.43 -15.63 -9.16
C GLY A 367 4.71 -16.16 -8.51
N LYS A 368 5.88 -15.83 -9.08
CA LYS A 368 7.16 -16.10 -8.44
C LYS A 368 7.42 -15.08 -7.33
N THR A 369 7.67 -15.57 -6.12
CA THR A 369 8.11 -14.78 -4.97
C THR A 369 9.56 -15.11 -4.63
N THR A 370 10.43 -14.10 -4.73
CA THR A 370 11.83 -14.20 -4.30
C THR A 370 11.95 -13.65 -2.89
N VAL A 371 12.44 -14.47 -1.95
CA VAL A 371 12.69 -14.07 -0.56
C VAL A 371 14.16 -13.74 -0.42
N VAL A 372 14.49 -12.54 0.05
CA VAL A 372 15.89 -12.09 0.18
C VAL A 372 16.20 -11.61 1.59
N ALA A 373 17.47 -11.69 1.98
CA ALA A 373 17.95 -11.07 3.21
C ALA A 373 18.26 -9.58 2.97
N PRO A 374 17.88 -8.67 3.89
CA PRO A 374 18.24 -7.25 3.82
C PRO A 374 19.73 -7.08 4.17
N LYS A 375 20.60 -7.28 3.18
CA LYS A 375 22.06 -7.15 3.33
C LYS A 375 22.61 -6.12 2.34
N ARG A 376 23.91 -5.83 2.43
CA ARG A 376 24.66 -4.96 1.51
C ARG A 376 25.16 -5.69 0.26
N ALA A 377 24.70 -6.92 0.03
CA ALA A 377 24.88 -7.70 -1.17
C ALA A 377 23.64 -8.57 -1.35
N LEU A 378 23.26 -8.89 -2.59
CA LEU A 378 22.08 -9.72 -2.82
C LEU A 378 22.29 -11.11 -2.21
N ARG A 379 21.36 -11.52 -1.34
CA ARG A 379 21.30 -12.88 -0.80
C ARG A 379 19.88 -13.40 -0.90
N ILE A 380 19.61 -14.19 -1.93
CA ILE A 380 18.36 -14.94 -2.08
C ILE A 380 18.34 -16.06 -1.05
N LEU A 381 17.25 -16.13 -0.29
CA LEU A 381 17.01 -17.12 0.75
C LEU A 381 16.09 -18.25 0.24
N ALA A 382 15.11 -17.90 -0.58
CA ALA A 382 14.19 -18.85 -1.20
C ALA A 382 13.57 -18.26 -2.48
N THR A 383 13.05 -19.13 -3.33
CA THR A 383 12.17 -18.78 -4.45
C THR A 383 10.96 -19.69 -4.39
N ASN A 384 9.78 -19.09 -4.46
CA ASN A 384 8.48 -19.76 -4.35
C ASN A 384 7.64 -19.43 -5.57
N GLU A 385 6.70 -20.28 -5.91
CA GLU A 385 5.86 -20.11 -7.10
C GLU A 385 4.41 -20.50 -6.80
N LEU A 386 3.49 -19.64 -7.23
CA LEU A 386 2.06 -19.86 -7.22
C LEU A 386 1.52 -19.65 -8.63
N THR A 387 0.49 -20.40 -9.00
CA THR A 387 -0.14 -20.29 -10.31
C THR A 387 -1.10 -19.10 -10.34
N GLY A 388 -0.99 -18.27 -11.36
CA GLY A 388 -1.91 -17.17 -11.63
C GLY A 388 -1.18 -15.87 -11.91
N PHE A 389 -1.95 -14.78 -11.97
CA PHE A 389 -1.43 -13.46 -12.25
C PHE A 389 -1.53 -12.56 -11.01
N PHE A 390 -0.46 -11.85 -10.65
CA PHE A 390 -0.35 -11.16 -9.35
C PHE A 390 0.02 -9.68 -9.51
N ARG A 391 -0.82 -8.78 -9.00
CA ARG A 391 -0.51 -7.33 -8.92
C ARG A 391 -0.69 -6.74 -7.54
N ALA A 392 -1.54 -7.36 -6.72
CA ALA A 392 -1.73 -7.02 -5.33
C ALA A 392 -0.44 -7.28 -4.52
N SER A 393 -0.14 -6.38 -3.59
CA SER A 393 0.95 -6.56 -2.64
C SER A 393 0.50 -7.50 -1.51
N PRO A 394 1.38 -8.35 -0.97
CA PRO A 394 1.02 -9.21 0.16
C PRO A 394 0.64 -8.39 1.40
N ALA A 395 -0.28 -8.93 2.19
CA ALA A 395 -0.45 -8.52 3.58
C ALA A 395 0.23 -9.52 4.52
N VAL A 396 0.64 -9.05 5.70
CA VAL A 396 1.26 -9.87 6.75
C VAL A 396 0.39 -9.81 7.99
N THR A 397 0.07 -10.97 8.55
CA THR A 397 -0.73 -11.07 9.77
C THR A 397 -0.34 -12.33 10.54
N GLY A 398 -0.01 -12.16 11.82
CA GLY A 398 0.40 -13.27 12.67
C GLY A 398 1.64 -13.98 12.11
N ARG A 399 1.50 -15.24 11.70
CA ARG A 399 2.58 -16.05 11.08
C ARG A 399 2.33 -16.34 9.60
N SER A 400 1.46 -15.55 8.97
CA SER A 400 1.02 -15.81 7.61
C SER A 400 1.22 -14.62 6.68
N LEU A 401 1.47 -14.94 5.40
CA LEU A 401 1.33 -14.02 4.29
C LEU A 401 -0.04 -14.23 3.66
N ILE A 402 -0.77 -13.15 3.39
CA ILE A 402 -1.99 -13.16 2.60
C ILE A 402 -1.66 -12.62 1.21
N GLN A 403 -1.74 -13.48 0.20
CA GLN A 403 -1.43 -13.14 -1.19
C GLN A 403 -2.71 -13.18 -2.02
N ARG A 404 -2.89 -12.20 -2.89
CA ARG A 404 -4.01 -12.17 -3.85
C ARG A 404 -3.47 -12.31 -5.28
N SER A 405 -4.00 -13.27 -6.02
CA SER A 405 -3.92 -13.32 -7.48
C SER A 405 -5.17 -12.70 -8.11
N GLU A 406 -5.20 -12.62 -9.43
CA GLU A 406 -6.38 -12.21 -10.20
C GLU A 406 -7.65 -12.97 -9.83
N THR A 407 -7.53 -14.26 -9.48
CA THR A 407 -8.68 -15.16 -9.31
C THR A 407 -8.79 -15.77 -7.91
N HIS A 408 -7.78 -15.63 -7.06
CA HIS A 408 -7.74 -16.31 -5.76
C HIS A 408 -7.10 -15.46 -4.66
N LEU A 409 -7.51 -15.76 -3.43
CA LEU A 409 -6.84 -15.32 -2.21
C LEU A 409 -6.20 -16.53 -1.52
N TYR A 410 -4.98 -16.36 -1.03
CA TYR A 410 -4.17 -17.40 -0.40
C TYR A 410 -3.79 -16.97 1.02
N ARG A 411 -3.86 -17.90 1.97
CA ARG A 411 -3.12 -17.80 3.24
C ARG A 411 -1.96 -18.76 3.24
N ILE A 412 -0.77 -18.20 3.30
CA ILE A 412 0.50 -18.93 3.28
C ILE A 412 1.07 -18.90 4.70
N GLU A 413 1.22 -20.07 5.32
CA GLU A 413 1.77 -20.21 6.67
C GLU A 413 2.53 -21.54 6.76
N GLN A 414 3.64 -21.55 7.49
CA GLN A 414 4.41 -22.76 7.69
C GLN A 414 3.56 -23.81 8.43
N ARG A 415 3.22 -24.90 7.74
CA ARG A 415 2.53 -26.05 8.34
C ARG A 415 3.56 -26.89 9.09
N LYS A 416 3.20 -27.36 10.28
CA LYS A 416 4.04 -28.25 11.10
C LYS A 416 4.06 -29.66 10.55
#